data_AF-A0A519TYJ3-F1
#
_entry.id   AF-A0A519TYJ3-F1
#
_cell.length_a   1.000
_cell.length_b   1.000
_cell.length_c   1.000
_cell.angle_alpha   90.00
_cell.angle_beta   90.00
_cell.angle_gamma   90.00
#
_symmetry.space_group_name_H-M   'P 1'
#
loop_
_entity.id
_entity.type
_entity.pdbx_description
1 polymer ?
#
loop_
_entity_poly.entity_id
_entity_poly.type
_entity_poly.pdbx_seq_one_letter_code
_entity_poly.pdbx_strand_id
1 'polypeptide(L)'
;IRGKGKFDVNVRVPGWASKGFFVKINGLTQKVDAKPGSYIKLSRNWRNNDIIELKMPFTFYLNPVMDQQNVASLFYGPILLAAQEPEARKDWRKITLDSNDISKSIKGNPEELQFTIGNAVFKPFYNTYGRHSVYLDVTLE
;
A
#
# COMPACT_ATOMS: atom_id res chain seq x y z
N ILE A 1 8.01 -29.48 20.30
CA ILE A 1 7.25 -30.37 19.39
C ILE A 1 7.84 -30.22 17.98
N ARG A 2 8.23 -31.32 17.32
CA ARG A 2 8.62 -31.33 15.90
C ARG A 2 7.53 -32.06 15.12
N GLY A 3 6.96 -31.42 14.11
CA GLY A 3 5.82 -31.92 13.35
C GLY A 3 6.04 -31.90 11.84
N LYS A 4 5.26 -32.74 11.14
CA LYS A 4 5.09 -32.72 9.70
C LYS A 4 3.64 -33.05 9.36
N GLY A 5 3.09 -32.44 8.31
CA GLY A 5 1.69 -32.67 7.95
C GLY A 5 1.33 -32.09 6.58
N LYS A 6 0.34 -32.70 5.94
CA LYS A 6 -0.25 -32.18 4.70
C LYS A 6 -1.38 -31.23 5.06
N PHE A 7 -1.24 -29.97 4.69
CA PHE A 7 -2.30 -28.99 4.86
C PHE A 7 -2.11 -27.80 3.92
N ASP A 8 -3.16 -27.00 3.81
CA ASP A 8 -3.22 -25.81 3.00
C ASP A 8 -2.91 -24.58 3.84
N VAL A 9 -2.00 -23.73 3.36
CA VAL A 9 -1.82 -22.37 3.88
C VAL A 9 -2.49 -21.42 2.89
N ASN A 10 -3.54 -20.75 3.33
CA ASN A 10 -4.22 -19.72 2.54
C ASN A 10 -3.61 -18.35 2.87
N VAL A 11 -2.97 -17.72 1.89
CA VAL A 11 -2.31 -16.42 2.07
C VAL A 11 -3.12 -15.36 1.34
N ARG A 12 -3.50 -14.28 2.04
CA ARG A 12 -4.22 -13.16 1.45
C ARG A 12 -3.35 -12.43 0.44
N VAL A 13 -3.91 -12.13 -0.72
CA VAL A 13 -3.37 -11.19 -1.69
C VAL A 13 -4.10 -9.86 -1.48
N PRO A 14 -3.47 -8.85 -0.86
CA PRO A 14 -4.15 -7.58 -0.60
C PRO A 14 -4.59 -6.90 -1.90
N GLY A 15 -5.70 -6.16 -1.86
CA GLY A 15 -6.21 -5.45 -3.04
C GLY A 15 -5.24 -4.41 -3.60
N TRP A 16 -4.37 -3.84 -2.76
CA TRP A 16 -3.36 -2.87 -3.16
C TRP A 16 -2.12 -3.51 -3.84
N ALA A 17 -1.94 -4.82 -3.79
CA ALA A 17 -0.75 -5.51 -4.30
C ALA A 17 -0.80 -5.70 -5.84
N SER A 18 -0.92 -4.60 -6.58
CA SER A 18 -1.15 -4.59 -8.03
C SER A 18 0.12 -4.77 -8.87
N LYS A 19 1.30 -4.46 -8.33
CA LYS A 19 2.61 -4.64 -9.01
C LYS A 19 3.26 -6.00 -8.75
N GLY A 20 2.44 -6.99 -8.38
CA GLY A 20 2.85 -8.37 -8.22
C GLY A 20 2.85 -8.84 -6.77
N PHE A 21 2.84 -10.16 -6.63
CA PHE A 21 2.82 -10.89 -5.37
C PHE A 21 3.75 -12.10 -5.54
N PHE A 22 4.93 -12.04 -4.92
CA PHE A 22 5.98 -13.02 -5.12
C PHE A 22 6.07 -13.94 -3.92
N VAL A 23 6.10 -15.24 -4.19
CA VAL A 23 6.17 -16.28 -3.16
C VAL A 23 7.44 -17.09 -3.37
N LYS A 24 8.23 -17.24 -2.30
CA LYS A 24 9.25 -18.28 -2.23
C LYS A 24 8.94 -19.21 -1.08
N ILE A 25 9.27 -20.48 -1.27
CA ILE A 25 9.21 -21.49 -0.21
C ILE A 25 10.59 -22.12 -0.12
N ASN A 26 11.25 -21.98 1.03
CA ASN A 26 12.62 -22.41 1.24
C ASN A 26 13.57 -21.85 0.16
N GLY A 27 13.46 -20.56 -0.16
CA GLY A 27 14.26 -19.89 -1.19
C GLY A 27 13.85 -20.16 -2.65
N LEU A 28 12.97 -21.14 -2.90
CA LEU A 28 12.53 -21.49 -4.26
C LEU A 28 11.29 -20.71 -4.67
N THR A 29 11.36 -19.99 -5.78
CA THR A 29 10.23 -19.26 -6.37
C THR A 29 9.07 -20.19 -6.71
N GLN A 30 7.86 -19.81 -6.29
CA GLN A 30 6.63 -20.52 -6.60
C GLN A 30 5.85 -19.76 -7.68
N LYS A 31 5.34 -20.48 -8.67
CA LYS A 31 4.36 -19.93 -9.61
C LYS A 31 3.00 -19.96 -8.94
N VAL A 32 2.40 -18.79 -8.75
CA VAL A 32 1.08 -18.63 -8.12
C VAL A 32 0.23 -17.70 -8.96
N ASP A 33 -1.07 -18.00 -9.08
CA ASP A 33 -2.05 -17.08 -9.65
C ASP A 33 -2.54 -16.16 -8.52
N ALA A 34 -1.81 -15.06 -8.31
CA ALA A 34 -2.11 -14.10 -7.25
C ALA A 34 -2.93 -12.92 -7.80
N LYS A 35 -4.24 -12.94 -7.51
CA LYS A 35 -5.17 -11.88 -7.91
C LYS A 35 -5.38 -10.91 -6.74
N PRO A 36 -5.21 -9.59 -6.90
CA PRO A 36 -5.50 -8.63 -5.84
C PRO A 36 -6.90 -8.82 -5.26
N GLY A 37 -7.00 -8.82 -3.93
CA GLY A 37 -8.27 -9.04 -3.21
C GLY A 37 -8.65 -10.51 -3.01
N SER A 38 -7.82 -11.47 -3.44
CA SER A 38 -8.09 -12.90 -3.29
C SER A 38 -7.21 -13.56 -2.20
N TYR A 39 -7.25 -14.89 -2.16
CA TYR A 39 -6.29 -15.72 -1.46
C TYR A 39 -5.58 -16.64 -2.45
N ILE A 40 -4.28 -16.88 -2.23
CA ILE A 40 -3.59 -18.01 -2.84
C ILE A 40 -3.57 -19.18 -1.88
N LYS A 41 -3.57 -20.39 -2.44
CA LYS A 41 -3.49 -21.63 -1.68
C LYS A 41 -2.14 -22.30 -1.88
N LEU A 42 -1.41 -22.52 -0.79
CA LEU A 42 -0.14 -23.22 -0.77
C LEU A 42 -0.33 -24.60 -0.12
N SER A 43 -0.56 -25.61 -0.97
CA SER A 43 -0.81 -27.00 -0.55
C SER A 43 0.47 -27.83 -0.56
N ARG A 44 0.99 -28.22 0.63
CA ARG A 44 2.25 -28.98 0.74
C ARG A 44 2.23 -29.96 1.91
N ASN A 45 3.21 -30.86 1.92
CA ASN A 45 3.63 -31.58 3.12
C ASN A 45 4.63 -30.71 3.87
N TRP A 46 4.12 -29.89 4.77
CA TRP A 46 4.93 -28.98 5.56
C TRP A 46 5.71 -29.76 6.62
N ARG A 47 6.92 -29.28 6.89
CA ARG A 47 7.75 -29.74 7.99
C ARG A 47 8.19 -28.55 8.82
N ASN A 48 8.63 -28.84 10.04
CA ASN A 48 9.29 -27.84 10.87
C ASN A 48 10.36 -27.08 10.08
N ASN A 49 10.37 -25.76 10.28
CA ASN A 49 11.32 -24.81 9.70
C ASN A 49 11.18 -24.59 8.18
N ASP A 50 10.10 -25.05 7.55
CA ASP A 50 9.78 -24.52 6.22
C ASP A 50 9.46 -23.02 6.32
N ILE A 51 10.02 -22.22 5.41
CA ILE A 51 9.87 -20.76 5.39
C ILE A 51 9.10 -20.38 4.13
N ILE A 52 8.03 -19.59 4.33
CA ILE A 52 7.31 -18.92 3.25
C ILE A 52 7.75 -17.46 3.26
N GLU A 53 8.37 -17.02 2.18
CA GLU A 53 8.74 -15.62 1.98
C GLU A 53 7.75 -14.98 1.01
N LEU A 54 7.22 -13.83 1.38
CA LEU A 54 6.27 -13.05 0.59
C LEU A 54 6.89 -11.69 0.27
N LYS A 55 6.86 -11.29 -1.00
CA LYS A 55 7.23 -9.94 -1.41
C LYS A 55 6.08 -9.31 -2.20
N MET A 56 5.67 -8.13 -1.76
CA MET A 56 4.59 -7.34 -2.35
C MET A 56 5.09 -5.90 -2.45
N PRO A 57 5.46 -5.42 -3.65
CA PRO A 57 5.92 -4.04 -3.82
C PRO A 57 4.80 -3.07 -3.46
N PHE A 58 5.08 -2.12 -2.57
CA PHE A 58 4.14 -1.05 -2.25
C PHE A 58 4.10 -0.04 -3.40
N THR A 59 2.91 0.46 -3.67
CA THR A 59 2.67 1.50 -4.68
C THR A 59 1.79 2.59 -4.12
N PHE A 60 1.91 3.79 -4.71
CA PHE A 60 0.95 4.84 -4.48
C PHE A 60 -0.34 4.56 -5.24
N TYR A 61 -1.48 4.79 -4.59
CA TYR A 61 -2.77 4.82 -5.25
C TYR A 61 -3.71 5.79 -4.53
N LEU A 62 -4.70 6.26 -5.26
CA LEU A 62 -5.77 7.10 -4.77
C LEU A 62 -7.00 6.25 -4.47
N ASN A 63 -7.66 6.53 -3.35
CA ASN A 63 -8.97 5.99 -3.03
C ASN A 63 -10.00 7.13 -3.01
N PRO A 64 -10.80 7.31 -4.08
CA PRO A 64 -11.73 8.43 -4.19
C PRO A 64 -12.93 8.28 -3.24
N VAL A 65 -13.52 9.42 -2.86
CA VAL A 65 -14.82 9.47 -2.18
C VAL A 65 -15.91 9.16 -3.21
N MET A 66 -16.98 8.45 -2.80
CA MET A 66 -18.02 7.97 -3.72
C MET A 66 -18.67 9.08 -4.56
N ASP A 67 -18.93 10.25 -3.97
CA ASP A 67 -19.71 11.31 -4.61
C ASP A 67 -18.86 12.42 -5.28
N GLN A 68 -17.54 12.41 -5.10
CA GLN A 68 -16.62 13.43 -5.60
C GLN A 68 -15.31 12.78 -6.08
N GLN A 69 -15.20 12.48 -7.36
CA GLN A 69 -14.05 11.74 -7.90
C GLN A 69 -12.73 12.52 -7.84
N ASN A 70 -12.77 13.85 -7.85
CA ASN A 70 -11.59 14.70 -7.63
C ASN A 70 -11.13 14.69 -6.18
N VAL A 71 -11.92 14.13 -5.26
CA VAL A 71 -11.58 14.05 -3.85
C VAL A 71 -11.14 12.63 -3.50
N ALA A 72 -9.90 12.47 -3.06
CA ALA A 72 -9.35 11.16 -2.76
C ALA A 72 -8.37 11.15 -1.57
N SER A 73 -8.25 9.99 -0.94
CA SER A 73 -7.17 9.68 -0.01
C SER A 73 -5.98 9.06 -0.73
N LEU A 74 -4.78 9.43 -0.33
CA LEU A 74 -3.54 8.87 -0.87
C LEU A 74 -3.03 7.73 0.02
N PHE A 75 -2.73 6.59 -0.59
CA PHE A 75 -2.17 5.42 0.09
C PHE A 75 -0.79 5.07 -0.47
N TYR A 76 0.06 4.46 0.36
CA TYR A 76 1.27 3.75 -0.04
C TYR A 76 1.18 2.29 0.44
N GLY A 77 0.84 1.38 -0.46
CA GLY A 77 0.48 0.00 -0.10
C GLY A 77 -0.72 -0.04 0.87
N PRO A 78 -0.63 -0.71 2.04
CA PRO A 78 -1.72 -0.72 3.02
C PRO A 78 -1.84 0.59 3.82
N ILE A 79 -0.94 1.55 3.64
CA ILE A 79 -0.77 2.67 4.56
C ILE A 79 -1.47 3.90 4.02
N LEU A 80 -2.45 4.40 4.78
CA LEU A 80 -3.06 5.69 4.53
C LEU A 80 -2.08 6.81 4.90
N LEU A 81 -1.87 7.76 3.98
CA LEU A 81 -1.03 8.93 4.19
C LEU A 81 -1.88 10.15 4.51
N ALA A 82 -1.39 10.97 5.43
CA ALA A 82 -2.01 12.22 5.85
C ALA A 82 -1.06 13.39 5.58
N ALA A 83 -1.56 14.41 4.86
CA ALA A 83 -0.86 15.67 4.68
C ALA A 83 -0.79 16.37 6.03
N GLN A 84 0.41 16.79 6.44
CA GLN A 84 0.61 17.59 7.64
C GLN A 84 0.17 19.03 7.33
N GLU A 85 -0.65 19.60 8.20
CA GLU A 85 -1.14 20.97 8.05
C GLU A 85 -0.62 21.83 9.20
N PRO A 86 0.06 22.96 8.90
CA PRO A 86 0.53 23.87 9.96
C PRO A 86 -0.65 24.57 10.65
N GLU A 87 -1.78 24.72 9.95
CA GLU A 87 -2.92 25.54 10.37
C GLU A 87 -4.25 24.89 10.01
N ALA A 88 -5.34 25.48 10.49
CA ALA A 88 -6.69 25.09 10.09
C ALA A 88 -6.88 25.36 8.59
N ARG A 89 -7.46 24.41 7.87
CA ARG A 89 -7.96 24.65 6.51
C ARG A 89 -9.48 24.69 6.49
N LYS A 90 -10.02 25.58 5.67
CA LYS A 90 -11.45 25.62 5.34
C LYS A 90 -11.77 24.79 4.10
N ASP A 91 -10.78 24.67 3.21
CA ASP A 91 -10.88 23.91 1.95
C ASP A 91 -9.99 22.68 1.96
N TRP A 92 -10.32 21.72 1.10
CA TRP A 92 -9.53 20.52 0.83
C TRP A 92 -8.09 20.87 0.42
N ARG A 93 -7.13 20.05 0.83
CA ARG A 93 -5.73 20.20 0.41
C ARG A 93 -5.62 19.86 -1.06
N LYS A 94 -5.36 20.88 -1.87
CA LYS A 94 -5.12 20.70 -3.31
C LYS A 94 -3.76 20.07 -3.55
N ILE A 95 -3.73 19.05 -4.40
CA ILE A 95 -2.50 18.44 -4.90
C ILE A 95 -2.61 18.22 -6.41
N THR A 96 -1.47 18.32 -7.11
CA THR A 96 -1.36 18.01 -8.53
C THR A 96 -0.45 16.80 -8.68
N LEU A 97 -0.89 15.79 -9.43
CA LEU A 97 -0.16 14.55 -9.67
C LEU A 97 -0.05 14.29 -11.18
N ASP A 98 1.03 13.64 -11.60
CA ASP A 98 1.20 13.15 -12.97
C ASP A 98 0.11 12.13 -13.28
N SER A 99 -0.62 12.37 -14.37
CA SER A 99 -1.78 11.60 -14.81
C SER A 99 -1.45 10.17 -15.27
N ASN A 100 -0.21 9.93 -15.71
CA ASN A 100 0.24 8.62 -16.17
C ASN A 100 0.84 7.79 -15.03
N ASP A 101 1.57 8.45 -14.12
CA ASP A 101 2.20 7.82 -12.96
C ASP A 101 2.34 8.82 -11.81
N ILE A 102 1.37 8.77 -10.89
CA ILE A 102 1.31 9.66 -9.73
C ILE A 102 2.58 9.64 -8.87
N SER A 103 3.37 8.55 -8.90
CA SER A 103 4.59 8.45 -8.12
C SER A 103 5.65 9.48 -8.55
N LYS A 104 5.61 9.97 -9.79
CA LYS A 104 6.53 11.01 -10.28
C LYS A 104 6.35 12.36 -9.58
N SER A 105 5.16 12.63 -9.07
CA SER A 105 4.85 13.86 -8.33
C SER A 105 5.10 13.74 -6.83
N ILE A 106 5.50 12.56 -6.35
CA ILE A 106 5.68 12.24 -4.94
C ILE A 106 7.17 11.99 -4.68
N LYS A 107 7.79 12.83 -3.86
CA LYS A 107 9.19 12.68 -3.44
C LYS A 107 9.23 12.13 -2.02
N GLY A 108 10.28 11.40 -1.63
CA GLY A 108 10.44 10.98 -0.24
C GLY A 108 11.21 9.68 -0.07
N ASN A 109 11.25 9.19 1.16
CA ASN A 109 11.89 7.93 1.52
C ASN A 109 10.82 6.89 1.92
N PRO A 110 10.61 5.84 1.10
CA PRO A 110 9.69 4.75 1.43
C PRO A 110 9.97 4.03 2.74
N GLU A 111 11.22 3.97 3.19
CA GLU A 111 11.59 3.29 4.45
C GLU A 111 11.18 4.12 5.68
N GLU A 112 11.21 5.44 5.57
CA GLU A 112 10.75 6.37 6.61
C GLU A 112 9.24 6.62 6.54
N LEU A 113 8.59 6.19 5.44
CA LEU A 113 7.18 6.47 5.13
C LEU A 113 6.84 7.96 5.14
N GLN A 114 7.81 8.80 4.79
CA GLN A 114 7.65 10.25 4.71
C GLN A 114 7.81 10.71 3.27
N PHE A 115 6.81 11.43 2.79
CA PHE A 115 6.73 11.88 1.41
C PHE A 115 6.40 13.37 1.33
N THR A 116 6.61 13.97 0.16
CA THR A 116 6.33 15.37 -0.13
C THR A 116 5.67 15.50 -1.49
N ILE A 117 4.59 16.29 -1.55
CA ILE A 117 3.90 16.68 -2.79
C ILE A 117 3.76 18.20 -2.76
N GLY A 118 4.42 18.89 -3.71
CA GLY A 118 4.58 20.34 -3.63
C GLY A 118 5.28 20.75 -2.33
N ASN A 119 4.60 21.52 -1.49
CA ASN A 119 5.08 21.94 -0.16
C ASN A 119 4.52 21.13 1.01
N ALA A 120 3.71 20.10 0.73
CA ALA A 120 3.01 19.31 1.73
C ALA A 120 3.83 18.09 2.13
N VAL A 121 4.10 17.91 3.42
CA VAL A 121 4.65 16.66 3.95
C VAL A 121 3.53 15.68 4.20
N PHE A 122 3.71 14.42 3.81
CA PHE A 122 2.82 13.30 4.04
C PHE A 122 3.50 12.28 4.93
N LYS A 123 2.76 11.78 5.93
CA LYS A 123 3.20 10.74 6.87
C LYS A 123 2.08 9.71 7.04
N PRO A 124 2.36 8.52 7.61
CA PRO A 124 1.30 7.58 7.94
C PRO A 124 0.28 8.24 8.86
N PHE A 125 -1.00 8.04 8.56
CA PHE A 125 -2.08 8.63 9.35
C PHE A 125 -2.01 8.20 10.83
N TYR A 126 -1.68 6.92 11.07
CA TYR A 126 -1.51 6.39 12.43
C TYR A 126 -0.35 7.03 13.22
N ASN A 127 0.54 7.77 12.55
CA ASN A 127 1.66 8.49 13.17
C ASN A 127 1.58 10.01 12.94
N THR A 128 0.36 10.51 12.72
CA THR A 128 0.09 11.94 12.53
C THR A 128 -0.64 12.49 13.74
N TYR A 129 -0.08 13.56 14.33
CA TYR A 129 -0.65 14.25 15.48
C TYR A 129 -0.86 15.72 15.12
N GLY A 130 -1.99 16.30 15.55
CA GLY A 130 -2.37 17.67 15.21
C GLY A 130 -3.18 17.77 13.92
N ARG A 131 -3.08 18.92 13.25
CA ARG A 131 -3.90 19.23 12.07
C ARG A 131 -3.36 18.51 10.84
N HIS A 132 -4.27 17.91 10.07
CA HIS A 132 -3.92 17.10 8.92
C HIS A 132 -5.05 17.04 7.89
N SER A 133 -4.71 16.69 6.66
CA SER A 133 -5.66 16.37 5.59
C SER A 133 -5.45 14.92 5.13
N VAL A 134 -6.45 14.05 5.34
CA VAL A 134 -6.48 12.67 4.82
C VAL A 134 -7.10 12.59 3.42
N TYR A 135 -7.77 13.66 3.07
CA TYR A 135 -8.69 13.76 1.97
C TYR A 135 -8.29 15.00 1.18
N LEU A 136 -8.01 14.81 -0.10
CA LEU A 136 -7.28 15.75 -0.94
C LEU A 136 -8.11 16.09 -2.17
N ASP A 137 -8.07 17.34 -2.60
CA ASP A 137 -8.60 17.76 -3.89
C ASP A 137 -7.50 17.55 -4.95
N VAL A 138 -7.66 16.51 -5.75
CA VAL A 138 -6.65 15.97 -6.66
C VAL A 138 -6.89 16.48 -8.07
N THR A 139 -5.85 17.10 -8.63
CA THR A 139 -5.76 17.40 -10.07
C THR A 139 -4.74 16.44 -10.70
N LEU A 140 -5.10 15.85 -11.84
CA LEU A 140 -4.19 15.00 -12.63
C LEU A 140 -3.78 15.76 -13.89
N GLU A 141 -2.48 15.91 -14.12
CA GLU A 141 -1.87 16.63 -15.26
C GLU A 141 -0.93 15.73 -16.07
#